data_AF-A0A965L4B0-F1
#
_entry.id   AF-A0A965L4B0-F1
#
_cell.length_a   1.000
_cell.length_b   1.000
_cell.length_c   1.000
_cell.angle_alpha   90.00
_cell.angle_beta   90.00
_cell.angle_gamma   90.00
#
_symmetry.space_group_name_H-M   'P 1'
#
loop_
_entity.id
_entity.type
_entity.pdbx_description
1 polymer ?
#
loop_
_entity_poly.entity_id
_entity_poly.type
_entity_poly.pdbx_seq_one_letter_code
_entity_poly.pdbx_strand_id
1 'polypeptide(L)'
;MEAEPGFKAGFWWDLFHHGSFAIYPIANEHFIAIMYPFVPWTGLMILGYCFGIFFTSKFTSAQRQKILLRFGLSLIGFFIVLRAINIYGDPYPWTTQTNGFYTFLSFIKVHKYPPSLAYMSVMIGIAILTLSLLENIQNKITKAFRVFGRTAFFYYILHFYLLHVICMILFFSRGHSLNDALQAMQSIPFLFSIKGEGYSLGIVYLLWVFVISILYPLCKWYDSYKTAHKEKWWLSYL
;
A
#
# COMPACT_ATOMS: atom_id res chain seq x y z
N MET A 1 -27.02 -0.35 12.13
CA MET A 1 -26.32 0.48 11.13
C MET A 1 -24.90 -0.05 10.94
N GLU A 2 -24.23 0.15 9.80
CA GLU A 2 -22.84 -0.32 9.57
C GLU A 2 -21.85 0.15 10.66
N ALA A 3 -22.11 1.31 11.28
CA ALA A 3 -21.32 1.86 12.38
C ALA A 3 -21.61 1.25 13.76
N GLU A 4 -22.55 0.30 13.87
CA GLU A 4 -22.86 -0.34 15.15
C GLU A 4 -21.80 -1.37 15.54
N PRO A 5 -21.42 -1.42 16.83
CA PRO A 5 -20.55 -2.47 17.35
C PRO A 5 -21.12 -3.86 17.04
N GLY A 6 -20.34 -4.70 16.37
CA GLY A 6 -20.73 -6.09 16.07
C GLY A 6 -21.48 -6.29 14.75
N PHE A 7 -21.54 -5.28 13.88
CA PHE A 7 -22.07 -5.47 12.52
C PHE A 7 -21.33 -6.60 11.79
N LYS A 8 -22.11 -7.56 11.26
CA LYS A 8 -21.61 -8.64 10.41
C LYS A 8 -22.06 -8.37 8.98
N ALA A 9 -21.10 -8.07 8.12
CA ALA A 9 -21.34 -7.95 6.70
C ALA A 9 -21.69 -9.32 6.10
N GLY A 10 -22.62 -9.33 5.14
CA GLY A 10 -22.83 -10.48 4.27
C GLY A 10 -21.91 -10.42 3.04
N PHE A 11 -21.92 -11.48 2.24
CA PHE A 11 -21.03 -11.64 1.08
C PHE A 11 -20.93 -10.40 0.18
N TRP A 12 -22.07 -9.85 -0.24
CA TRP A 12 -22.09 -8.68 -1.13
C TRP A 12 -21.54 -7.43 -0.46
N TRP A 13 -21.78 -7.26 0.84
CA TRP A 13 -21.28 -6.11 1.57
C TRP A 13 -19.77 -6.20 1.78
N ASP A 14 -19.25 -7.39 2.08
CA ASP A 14 -17.81 -7.64 2.14
C ASP A 14 -17.15 -7.41 0.80
N LEU A 15 -17.74 -7.93 -0.29
CA LEU A 15 -17.22 -7.80 -1.63
C LEU A 15 -17.12 -6.33 -2.06
N PHE A 16 -18.17 -5.55 -1.82
CA PHE A 16 -18.24 -4.19 -2.32
C PHE A 16 -17.61 -3.16 -1.37
N HIS A 17 -17.76 -3.29 -0.04
CA HIS A 17 -17.49 -2.20 0.91
C HIS A 17 -16.55 -2.56 2.05
N HIS A 18 -16.67 -3.75 2.65
CA HIS A 18 -15.99 -4.04 3.92
C HIS A 18 -14.61 -4.69 3.74
N GLY A 19 -14.48 -5.71 2.87
CA GLY A 19 -13.23 -6.41 2.54
C GLY A 19 -12.26 -6.60 3.71
N SER A 20 -12.66 -7.37 4.73
CA SER A 20 -11.90 -7.59 5.97
C SER A 20 -11.44 -9.05 6.12
N PHE A 21 -10.73 -9.59 5.12
CA PHE A 21 -10.31 -11.00 5.08
C PHE A 21 -11.49 -11.98 5.33
N ALA A 22 -12.65 -11.68 4.77
CA ALA A 22 -13.85 -12.49 4.97
C ALA A 22 -13.72 -13.80 4.17
N ILE A 23 -13.91 -14.93 4.84
CA ILE A 23 -13.78 -16.27 4.26
C ILE A 23 -15.16 -16.89 4.06
N TYR A 24 -15.50 -17.20 2.82
CA TYR A 24 -16.76 -17.80 2.42
C TYR A 24 -16.53 -19.20 1.84
N PRO A 25 -17.10 -20.27 2.42
CA PRO A 25 -16.99 -21.61 1.85
C PRO A 25 -17.80 -21.71 0.55
N ILE A 26 -17.23 -22.34 -0.48
CA ILE A 26 -17.94 -22.62 -1.75
C ILE A 26 -18.22 -24.11 -1.90
N ALA A 27 -17.23 -24.94 -1.56
CA ALA A 27 -17.27 -26.40 -1.63
C ALA A 27 -16.34 -26.98 -0.58
N ASN A 28 -16.32 -28.31 -0.43
CA ASN A 28 -15.39 -28.98 0.48
C ASN A 28 -13.95 -28.54 0.18
N GLU A 29 -13.26 -28.02 1.20
CA GLU A 29 -11.89 -27.48 1.16
C GLU A 29 -11.67 -26.26 0.24
N HIS A 30 -12.72 -25.68 -0.36
CA HIS A 30 -12.61 -24.52 -1.24
C HIS A 30 -13.30 -23.29 -0.65
N PHE A 31 -12.57 -22.18 -0.60
CA PHE A 31 -13.01 -20.94 0.03
C PHE A 31 -12.76 -19.74 -0.89
N ILE A 32 -13.67 -18.77 -0.89
CA ILE A 32 -13.41 -17.40 -1.36
C ILE A 32 -12.94 -16.57 -0.18
N ALA A 33 -11.78 -15.93 -0.33
CA ALA A 33 -11.29 -14.92 0.60
C ALA A 33 -11.48 -13.52 0.00
N ILE A 34 -12.32 -12.71 0.62
CA ILE A 34 -12.51 -11.30 0.27
C ILE A 34 -11.60 -10.46 1.16
N MET A 35 -10.41 -10.15 0.64
CA MET A 35 -9.37 -9.42 1.37
C MET A 35 -9.43 -7.90 1.18
N TYR A 36 -10.07 -7.43 0.11
CA TYR A 36 -10.12 -6.02 -0.25
C TYR A 36 -11.50 -5.64 -0.77
N PRO A 37 -12.04 -4.47 -0.39
CA PRO A 37 -13.35 -4.03 -0.87
C PRO A 37 -13.24 -3.51 -2.29
N PHE A 38 -14.04 -4.08 -3.19
CA PHE A 38 -13.94 -3.83 -4.63
C PHE A 38 -14.28 -2.38 -5.01
N VAL A 39 -15.35 -1.80 -4.46
CA VAL A 39 -15.85 -0.48 -4.90
C VAL A 39 -14.89 0.66 -4.54
N PRO A 40 -14.41 0.79 -3.28
CA PRO A 40 -13.50 1.87 -2.91
C PRO A 40 -12.21 1.87 -3.74
N TRP A 41 -11.61 0.69 -3.94
CA TRP A 41 -10.37 0.59 -4.71
C TRP A 41 -10.60 0.83 -6.20
N THR A 42 -11.67 0.28 -6.78
CA THR A 42 -12.01 0.52 -8.19
C THR A 42 -12.31 1.99 -8.46
N GLY A 43 -13.09 2.64 -7.58
CA GLY A 43 -13.38 4.07 -7.68
C GLY A 43 -12.10 4.92 -7.65
N LEU A 44 -11.19 4.62 -6.74
CA LEU A 44 -9.89 5.30 -6.68
C LEU A 44 -9.05 5.08 -7.95
N MET A 45 -9.04 3.88 -8.50
CA MET A 45 -8.33 3.56 -9.75
C MET A 45 -8.90 4.31 -10.95
N ILE A 46 -10.23 4.40 -11.06
CA ILE A 46 -10.90 5.18 -12.13
C ILE A 46 -10.53 6.66 -12.01
N LEU A 47 -10.59 7.23 -10.80
CA LEU A 47 -10.17 8.62 -10.57
C LEU A 47 -8.70 8.83 -10.94
N GLY A 48 -7.82 7.91 -10.57
CA GLY A 48 -6.41 7.94 -10.96
C GLY A 48 -6.20 7.90 -12.48
N TYR A 49 -6.97 7.08 -13.19
CA TYR A 49 -6.95 7.02 -14.66
C TYR A 49 -7.38 8.35 -15.28
N CYS A 50 -8.51 8.91 -14.84
CA CYS A 50 -8.97 10.23 -15.28
C CYS A 50 -7.96 11.34 -14.97
N PHE A 51 -7.31 11.27 -13.81
CA PHE A 51 -6.27 12.22 -13.39
C PHE A 51 -5.05 12.22 -14.32
N GLY A 52 -4.81 11.10 -15.02
CA GLY A 52 -3.77 10.98 -16.05
C GLY A 52 -3.87 12.00 -17.18
N ILE A 53 -5.05 12.59 -17.41
CA ILE A 53 -5.24 13.63 -18.44
C ILE A 53 -4.32 14.84 -18.25
N PHE A 54 -3.99 15.18 -17.00
CA PHE A 54 -3.11 16.33 -16.67
C PHE A 54 -1.64 16.09 -17.05
N PHE A 55 -1.26 14.84 -17.31
CA PHE A 55 0.08 14.44 -17.74
C PHE A 55 0.20 14.29 -19.26
N THR A 56 -0.87 14.56 -20.01
CA THR A 56 -0.83 14.60 -21.47
C THR A 56 -0.14 15.87 -21.98
N SER A 57 0.25 15.88 -23.27
CA SER A 57 0.86 17.04 -23.93
C SER A 57 -0.01 18.30 -23.96
N LYS A 58 -1.29 18.20 -23.59
CA LYS A 58 -2.23 19.34 -23.49
C LYS A 58 -1.90 20.30 -22.36
N PHE A 59 -1.16 19.86 -21.33
CA PHE A 59 -0.86 20.66 -20.15
C PHE A 59 0.64 20.92 -20.02
N THR A 60 1.01 22.19 -19.91
CA THR A 60 2.39 22.59 -19.59
C THR A 60 2.76 22.16 -18.16
N SER A 61 4.06 21.99 -17.88
CA SER A 61 4.55 21.67 -16.53
C SER A 61 4.04 22.66 -15.47
N ALA A 62 4.07 23.97 -15.77
CA ALA A 62 3.58 25.00 -14.85
C ALA A 62 2.06 24.90 -14.58
N GLN A 63 1.26 24.61 -15.60
CA GLN A 63 -0.19 24.40 -15.42
C GLN A 63 -0.46 23.14 -14.59
N ARG A 64 0.20 22.02 -14.93
CA ARG A 64 0.08 20.76 -14.19
C ARG A 64 0.46 20.96 -12.72
N GLN A 65 1.61 21.59 -12.44
CA GLN A 65 2.04 21.85 -11.07
C GLN A 65 0.99 22.63 -10.26
N LYS A 66 0.40 23.69 -10.84
CA LYS A 66 -0.67 24.44 -10.17
C LYS A 66 -1.91 23.58 -9.91
N ILE A 67 -2.29 22.73 -10.85
CA ILE A 67 -3.42 21.79 -10.71
C ILE A 67 -3.13 20.79 -9.59
N LEU A 68 -1.95 20.15 -9.61
CA LEU A 68 -1.53 19.18 -8.59
C LEU A 68 -1.49 19.83 -7.19
N LEU A 69 -0.88 21.01 -7.04
CA LEU A 69 -0.88 21.73 -5.74
C LEU A 69 -2.30 21.98 -5.23
N ARG A 70 -3.21 22.44 -6.09
CA ARG A 70 -4.60 22.73 -5.70
C ARG A 70 -5.31 21.46 -5.26
N PHE A 71 -5.29 20.39 -6.06
CA PHE A 71 -5.93 19.13 -5.69
C PHE A 71 -5.34 18.52 -4.41
N GLY A 72 -4.01 18.50 -4.32
CA GLY A 72 -3.30 18.00 -3.15
C GLY A 72 -3.68 18.77 -1.88
N LEU A 73 -3.60 20.10 -1.90
CA LEU A 73 -3.98 20.94 -0.76
C LEU A 73 -5.47 20.83 -0.42
N SER A 74 -6.35 20.75 -1.42
CA SER A 74 -7.78 20.54 -1.20
C SER A 74 -8.07 19.22 -0.50
N LEU A 75 -7.39 18.13 -0.89
CA LEU A 75 -7.55 16.82 -0.24
C LEU A 75 -7.00 16.81 1.19
N ILE A 76 -5.87 17.47 1.44
CA ILE A 76 -5.34 17.63 2.80
C ILE A 76 -6.28 18.49 3.67
N GLY A 77 -6.79 19.59 3.13
CA GLY A 77 -7.77 20.43 3.81
C GLY A 77 -9.06 19.67 4.12
N PHE A 78 -9.57 18.89 3.15
CA PHE A 78 -10.74 18.04 3.34
C PHE A 78 -10.51 16.98 4.42
N PHE A 79 -9.34 16.32 4.41
CA PHE A 79 -8.94 15.41 5.48
C PHE A 79 -8.93 16.10 6.86
N ILE A 80 -8.33 17.28 6.99
CA ILE A 80 -8.29 18.03 8.25
C ILE A 80 -9.70 18.36 8.73
N VAL A 81 -10.60 18.80 7.84
CA VAL A 81 -11.99 19.11 8.18
C VAL A 81 -12.74 17.86 8.65
N LEU A 82 -12.64 16.75 7.93
CA LEU A 82 -13.25 15.48 8.33
C LEU A 82 -12.78 15.04 9.72
N ARG A 83 -11.47 15.10 9.96
CA ARG A 83 -10.89 14.74 11.25
C ARG A 83 -11.25 15.73 12.34
N ALA A 84 -11.31 17.02 12.08
CA ALA A 84 -11.74 18.01 13.08
C ALA A 84 -13.20 17.82 13.51
N ILE A 85 -14.10 17.48 12.57
CA ILE A 85 -15.50 17.15 12.88
C ILE A 85 -15.59 15.82 13.65
N ASN A 86 -14.75 14.84 13.30
CA ASN A 86 -14.57 13.57 14.01
C ASN A 86 -15.83 12.67 14.09
N ILE A 87 -16.83 12.90 13.24
CA ILE A 87 -18.09 12.12 13.19
C ILE A 87 -18.14 11.20 11.95
N TYR A 88 -17.49 11.59 10.85
CA TYR A 88 -17.56 10.89 9.56
C TYR A 88 -16.19 10.84 8.87
N GLY A 89 -16.04 9.90 7.94
CA GLY A 89 -14.88 9.76 7.07
C GLY A 89 -13.81 8.79 7.57
N ASP A 90 -13.88 8.39 8.84
CA ASP A 90 -13.14 7.26 9.41
C ASP A 90 -14.04 6.48 10.38
N PRO A 91 -14.05 5.14 10.35
CA PRO A 91 -14.88 4.34 11.27
C PRO A 91 -14.42 4.45 12.73
N TYR A 92 -13.19 4.91 12.98
CA TYR A 92 -12.65 5.08 14.32
C TYR A 92 -12.37 6.57 14.59
N PRO A 93 -13.25 7.24 15.35
CA PRO A 93 -13.01 8.61 15.81
C PRO A 93 -11.69 8.69 16.57
N TRP A 94 -10.90 9.74 16.34
CA TRP A 94 -9.75 9.98 17.20
C TRP A 94 -10.20 10.44 18.58
N THR A 95 -9.35 10.18 19.56
CA THR A 95 -9.58 10.56 20.95
C THR A 95 -8.37 11.30 21.51
N THR A 96 -8.63 12.21 22.45
CA THR A 96 -7.58 12.88 23.23
C THR A 96 -6.77 11.83 23.99
N GLN A 97 -5.45 11.94 23.91
CA GLN A 97 -4.51 11.04 24.55
C GLN A 97 -3.78 11.72 25.71
N THR A 98 -2.86 11.00 26.35
CA THR A 98 -2.10 11.45 27.53
C THR A 98 -1.30 12.75 27.31
N ASN A 99 -0.86 13.04 26.08
CA ASN A 99 -0.21 14.29 25.74
C ASN A 99 -0.59 14.76 24.33
N GLY A 100 -0.18 15.99 23.99
CA GLY A 100 -0.48 16.60 22.69
C GLY A 100 0.09 15.81 21.51
N PHE A 101 1.26 15.19 21.66
CA PHE A 101 1.88 14.39 20.61
C PHE A 101 1.09 13.10 20.33
N TYR A 102 0.70 12.34 21.36
CA TYR A 102 -0.14 11.17 21.19
C TYR A 102 -1.54 11.54 20.67
N THR A 103 -2.06 12.71 21.04
CA THR A 103 -3.32 13.21 20.50
C THR A 103 -3.18 13.53 19.00
N PHE A 104 -2.06 14.13 18.59
CA PHE A 104 -1.75 14.31 17.17
C PHE A 104 -1.60 12.98 16.43
N LEU A 105 -0.93 11.98 17.02
CA LEU A 105 -0.84 10.63 16.44
C LEU A 105 -2.22 9.97 16.30
N SER A 106 -3.09 10.16 17.30
CA SER A 106 -4.50 9.74 17.27
C SER A 106 -5.24 10.43 16.11
N PHE A 107 -5.02 11.74 15.92
CA PHE A 107 -5.61 12.52 14.83
C PHE A 107 -5.20 12.01 13.44
N ILE A 108 -3.92 11.71 13.22
CA ILE A 108 -3.44 11.21 11.91
C ILE A 108 -3.66 9.70 11.70
N LYS A 109 -4.02 8.95 12.74
CA LYS A 109 -4.34 7.52 12.65
C LYS A 109 -5.66 7.34 11.90
N VAL A 110 -5.59 6.71 10.74
CA VAL A 110 -6.72 6.48 9.83
C VAL A 110 -6.81 5.00 9.43
N HIS A 111 -8.02 4.54 9.14
CA HIS A 111 -8.32 3.16 8.83
C HIS A 111 -8.09 2.83 7.34
N LYS A 112 -7.22 1.85 7.08
CA LYS A 112 -6.82 1.45 5.72
C LYS A 112 -7.65 0.32 5.12
N TYR A 113 -8.21 -0.57 5.95
CA TYR A 113 -8.86 -1.80 5.49
C TYR A 113 -10.17 -2.05 6.25
N PRO A 114 -11.32 -1.66 5.68
CA PRO A 114 -11.50 -1.00 4.38
C PRO A 114 -10.93 0.43 4.34
N PRO A 115 -10.53 0.95 3.16
CA PRO A 115 -9.93 2.27 3.06
C PRO A 115 -10.96 3.34 3.37
N SER A 116 -10.75 4.05 4.49
CA SER A 116 -11.63 5.14 4.88
C SER A 116 -11.48 6.35 3.95
N LEU A 117 -12.50 7.21 3.91
CA LEU A 117 -12.44 8.45 3.13
C LEU A 117 -11.30 9.35 3.62
N ALA A 118 -11.07 9.39 4.93
CA ALA A 118 -9.95 10.10 5.53
C ALA A 118 -8.60 9.50 5.09
N TYR A 119 -8.48 8.17 5.09
CA TYR A 119 -7.29 7.46 4.60
C TYR A 119 -6.99 7.79 3.15
N MET A 120 -7.98 7.70 2.26
CA MET A 120 -7.79 8.04 0.84
C MET A 120 -7.40 9.51 0.66
N SER A 121 -8.09 10.43 1.35
CA SER A 121 -7.85 11.87 1.22
C SER A 121 -6.43 12.25 1.62
N VAL A 122 -5.95 11.78 2.77
CA VAL A 122 -4.59 12.11 3.23
C VAL A 122 -3.52 11.45 2.37
N MET A 123 -3.66 10.17 2.03
CA MET A 123 -2.64 9.43 1.28
C MET A 123 -2.52 9.94 -0.16
N ILE A 124 -3.65 10.16 -0.83
CA ILE A 124 -3.66 10.69 -2.20
C ILE A 124 -3.28 12.17 -2.22
N GLY A 125 -3.72 12.96 -1.23
CA GLY A 125 -3.30 14.34 -1.06
C GLY A 125 -1.78 14.48 -0.96
N ILE A 126 -1.14 13.70 -0.07
CA ILE A 126 0.32 13.67 0.07
C ILE A 126 1.00 13.23 -1.23
N ALA A 127 0.48 12.19 -1.89
CA ALA A 127 1.06 11.70 -3.14
C ALA A 127 1.01 12.77 -4.25
N ILE A 128 -0.12 13.44 -4.44
CA ILE A 128 -0.31 14.50 -5.44
C ILE A 128 0.58 15.71 -5.13
N LEU A 129 0.66 16.14 -3.87
CA LEU A 129 1.56 17.21 -3.45
C LEU A 129 3.02 16.86 -3.73
N THR A 130 3.42 15.62 -3.41
CA THR A 130 4.77 15.13 -3.68
C THR A 130 5.07 15.13 -5.17
N LEU A 131 4.14 14.67 -6.01
CA LEU A 131 4.27 14.74 -7.47
C LEU A 131 4.46 16.18 -7.95
N SER A 132 3.68 17.12 -7.39
CA SER A 132 3.80 18.53 -7.72
C SER A 132 5.16 19.14 -7.36
N LEU A 133 5.75 18.73 -6.24
CA LEU A 133 7.06 19.21 -5.80
C LEU A 133 8.19 18.58 -6.61
N LEU A 134 8.02 17.33 -7.07
CA LEU A 134 9.01 16.59 -7.85
C LEU A 134 8.96 16.86 -9.36
N GLU A 135 7.90 17.50 -9.86
CA GLU A 135 7.63 17.75 -11.28
C GLU A 135 8.86 18.22 -12.09
N ASN A 136 9.62 19.18 -11.55
CA ASN A 136 10.79 19.77 -12.22
C ASN A 136 12.13 19.30 -11.65
N ILE A 137 12.15 18.32 -10.74
CA ILE A 137 13.37 17.86 -10.06
C ILE A 137 13.97 16.66 -10.79
N GLN A 138 15.13 16.87 -11.42
CA GLN A 138 15.89 15.82 -12.08
C GLN A 138 17.26 15.65 -11.44
N ASN A 139 17.39 14.66 -10.55
CA ASN A 139 18.65 14.35 -9.89
C ASN A 139 18.87 12.83 -9.82
N LYS A 140 19.97 12.38 -9.20
CA LYS A 140 20.29 10.96 -9.09
C LYS A 140 19.24 10.17 -8.30
N ILE A 141 18.64 10.79 -7.28
CA ILE A 141 17.63 10.18 -6.42
C ILE A 141 16.30 10.00 -7.20
N THR A 142 15.82 11.03 -7.90
CA THR A 142 14.59 10.92 -8.71
C THR A 142 14.76 9.95 -9.87
N LYS A 143 15.98 9.82 -10.43
CA LYS A 143 16.31 8.74 -11.38
C LYS A 143 16.21 7.35 -10.75
N ALA A 144 16.72 7.15 -9.52
CA ALA A 144 16.61 5.87 -8.82
C ALA A 144 15.15 5.49 -8.51
N PHE A 145 14.34 6.44 -8.01
CA PHE A 145 12.91 6.21 -7.79
C PHE A 145 12.16 5.91 -9.10
N ARG A 146 12.55 6.55 -10.21
CA ARG A 146 11.97 6.27 -11.53
C ARG A 146 12.19 4.82 -11.97
N VAL A 147 13.34 4.23 -11.66
CA VAL A 147 13.61 2.82 -11.96
C VAL A 147 12.58 1.93 -11.25
N PHE A 148 12.43 2.09 -9.93
CA PHE A 148 11.44 1.32 -9.17
C PHE A 148 10.01 1.54 -9.67
N GLY A 149 9.64 2.78 -10.01
CA GLY A 149 8.31 3.07 -10.55
C GLY A 149 8.03 2.36 -11.88
N ARG A 150 9.01 2.31 -12.79
CA ARG A 150 8.89 1.67 -14.11
C ARG A 150 8.86 0.14 -14.04
N THR A 151 9.39 -0.43 -12.96
CA THR A 151 9.48 -1.87 -12.73
C THR A 151 8.75 -2.31 -11.47
N ALA A 152 7.71 -1.57 -11.06
CA ALA A 152 7.06 -1.76 -9.77
C ALA A 152 6.52 -3.19 -9.57
N PHE A 153 5.92 -3.78 -10.61
CA PHE A 153 5.43 -5.15 -10.57
C PHE A 153 6.55 -6.19 -10.49
N PHE A 154 7.65 -5.99 -11.22
CA PHE A 154 8.83 -6.85 -11.13
C PHE A 154 9.46 -6.82 -9.72
N TYR A 155 9.61 -5.62 -9.14
CA TYR A 155 10.04 -5.47 -7.75
C TYR A 155 9.06 -6.17 -6.79
N TYR A 156 7.75 -5.98 -7.00
CA TYR A 156 6.70 -6.58 -6.19
C TYR A 156 6.82 -8.11 -6.13
N ILE A 157 7.07 -8.76 -7.27
CA ILE A 157 7.25 -10.22 -7.30
C ILE A 157 8.54 -10.61 -6.57
N LEU A 158 9.68 -10.00 -6.91
CA LEU A 158 10.97 -10.42 -6.38
C LEU A 158 11.13 -10.17 -4.88
N HIS A 159 10.68 -9.01 -4.37
CA HIS A 159 10.84 -8.71 -2.95
C HIS A 159 10.05 -9.68 -2.07
N PHE A 160 8.89 -10.16 -2.54
CA PHE A 160 8.10 -11.13 -1.81
C PHE A 160 8.88 -12.44 -1.62
N TYR A 161 9.42 -13.01 -2.70
CA TYR A 161 10.23 -14.24 -2.61
C TYR A 161 11.52 -14.04 -1.82
N LEU A 162 12.22 -12.92 -2.03
CA LEU A 162 13.46 -12.62 -1.32
C LEU A 162 13.22 -12.53 0.19
N LEU A 163 12.15 -11.83 0.61
CA LEU A 163 11.78 -11.75 2.03
C LEU A 163 11.40 -13.12 2.59
N HIS A 164 10.68 -13.96 1.84
CA HIS A 164 10.36 -15.33 2.29
C HIS A 164 11.62 -16.19 2.46
N VAL A 165 12.59 -16.08 1.56
CA VAL A 165 13.89 -16.78 1.70
C VAL A 165 14.66 -16.27 2.91
N ILE A 166 14.69 -14.96 3.15
CA ILE A 166 15.31 -14.39 4.35
C ILE A 166 14.60 -14.90 5.61
N CYS A 167 13.27 -14.87 5.66
CA CYS A 167 12.49 -15.43 6.76
C CYS A 167 12.82 -16.91 6.98
N MET A 168 12.86 -17.71 5.93
CA MET A 168 13.23 -19.12 5.97
C MET A 168 14.64 -19.35 6.56
N ILE A 169 15.64 -18.59 6.11
CA ILE A 169 17.02 -18.69 6.63
C ILE A 169 17.05 -18.33 8.12
N LEU A 170 16.42 -17.22 8.50
CA LEU A 170 16.38 -16.77 9.89
C LEU A 170 15.61 -17.75 10.78
N PHE A 171 14.56 -18.36 10.27
CA PHE A 171 13.77 -19.38 10.94
C PHE A 171 14.60 -20.63 11.24
N PHE A 172 15.29 -21.19 10.24
CA PHE A 172 16.17 -22.34 10.45
C PHE A 172 17.39 -22.01 11.31
N SER A 173 17.93 -20.78 11.22
CA SER A 173 19.05 -20.35 12.08
C SER A 173 18.71 -20.32 13.57
N ARG A 174 17.42 -20.25 13.91
CA ARG A 174 16.91 -20.34 15.29
C ARG A 174 16.71 -21.77 15.77
N GLY A 175 16.95 -22.76 14.92
CA GLY A 175 16.82 -24.19 15.24
C GLY A 175 15.42 -24.76 14.98
N HIS A 176 14.52 -24.00 14.36
CA HIS A 176 13.18 -24.48 14.04
C HIS A 176 13.20 -25.54 12.94
N SER A 177 12.28 -26.50 13.04
CA SER A 177 12.11 -27.58 12.07
C SER A 177 11.06 -27.24 11.00
N LEU A 178 11.02 -28.02 9.92
CA LEU A 178 9.95 -27.90 8.91
C LEU A 178 8.56 -28.13 9.49
N ASN A 179 8.44 -29.00 10.51
CA ASN A 179 7.16 -29.25 11.17
C ASN A 179 6.66 -28.00 11.89
N ASP A 180 7.56 -27.22 12.49
CA ASP A 180 7.22 -25.96 13.15
C ASP A 180 6.74 -24.92 12.13
N ALA A 181 7.31 -24.92 10.91
CA ALA A 181 6.86 -24.05 9.83
C ALA A 181 5.45 -24.39 9.32
N LEU A 182 5.09 -25.68 9.29
CA LEU A 182 3.74 -26.13 8.92
C LEU A 182 2.72 -25.81 10.01
N GLN A 183 3.08 -25.95 11.28
CA GLN A 183 2.22 -25.55 12.40
C GLN A 183 2.01 -24.03 12.44
N ALA A 184 3.06 -23.25 12.13
CA ALA A 184 2.99 -21.80 12.07
C ALA A 184 1.91 -21.27 11.10
N MET A 185 1.68 -21.96 9.97
CA MET A 185 0.63 -21.60 9.00
C MET A 185 -0.79 -21.60 9.58
N GLN A 186 -1.04 -22.32 10.68
CA GLN A 186 -2.34 -22.31 11.34
C GLN A 186 -2.62 -20.98 12.08
N SER A 187 -1.56 -20.25 12.43
CA SER A 187 -1.64 -19.02 13.23
C SER A 187 -1.44 -17.75 12.42
N ILE A 188 -0.60 -17.80 11.38
CA ILE A 188 -0.25 -16.69 10.50
C ILE A 188 -0.25 -17.24 9.07
N PRO A 189 -0.89 -16.59 8.10
CA PRO A 189 -0.97 -17.07 6.72
C PRO A 189 0.35 -16.86 5.94
N PHE A 190 1.50 -17.05 6.59
CA PHE A 190 2.84 -16.95 6.03
C PHE A 190 3.73 -18.04 6.62
N LEU A 191 4.39 -18.81 5.75
CA LEU A 191 5.38 -19.82 6.14
C LEU A 191 6.59 -19.17 6.81
N PHE A 192 7.23 -19.92 7.72
CA PHE A 192 8.47 -19.51 8.42
C PHE A 192 8.31 -18.30 9.36
N SER A 193 7.13 -18.10 9.95
CA SER A 193 6.86 -17.04 10.92
C SER A 193 6.07 -17.56 12.12
N ILE A 194 6.69 -17.54 13.30
CA ILE A 194 6.04 -17.94 14.55
C ILE A 194 5.56 -16.70 15.31
N LYS A 195 4.32 -16.75 15.80
CA LYS A 195 3.74 -15.65 16.60
C LYS A 195 4.54 -15.45 17.90
N GLY A 196 4.92 -14.20 18.17
CA GLY A 196 5.72 -13.84 19.35
C GLY A 196 7.23 -13.84 19.10
N GLU A 197 7.67 -14.40 17.97
CA GLU A 197 9.06 -14.35 17.53
C GLU A 197 9.27 -13.25 16.50
N GLY A 198 10.27 -12.39 16.73
CA GLY A 198 10.54 -11.27 15.85
C GLY A 198 11.95 -10.74 16.00
N TYR A 199 12.21 -9.63 15.30
CA TYR A 199 13.44 -8.86 15.45
C TYR A 199 13.08 -7.44 15.89
N SER A 200 14.06 -6.74 16.48
CA SER A 200 13.87 -5.33 16.82
C SER A 200 13.63 -4.50 15.56
N LEU A 201 12.96 -3.36 15.73
CA LEU A 201 12.64 -2.46 14.61
C LEU A 201 13.90 -2.03 13.83
N GLY A 202 15.03 -1.87 14.51
CA GLY A 202 16.31 -1.55 13.87
C GLY A 202 16.78 -2.63 12.89
N ILE A 203 16.70 -3.90 13.28
CA ILE A 203 17.07 -5.03 12.40
C ILE A 203 16.11 -5.11 11.21
N VAL A 204 14.81 -4.88 11.43
CA VAL A 204 13.82 -4.84 10.35
C VAL A 204 14.15 -3.75 9.33
N TYR A 205 14.55 -2.56 9.78
CA TYR A 205 14.99 -1.50 8.86
C TYR A 205 16.29 -1.84 8.13
N LEU A 206 17.24 -2.51 8.77
CA LEU A 206 18.46 -2.98 8.10
C LEU A 206 18.14 -4.00 7.00
N LEU A 207 17.29 -4.99 7.29
CA LEU A 207 16.82 -5.96 6.29
C LEU A 207 16.05 -5.29 5.15
N TRP A 208 15.24 -4.28 5.46
CA TRP A 208 14.52 -3.51 4.45
C TRP A 208 15.47 -2.75 3.51
N VAL A 209 16.46 -2.04 4.04
CA VAL A 209 17.50 -1.35 3.24
C VAL A 209 18.30 -2.36 2.41
N PHE A 210 18.65 -3.51 3.00
CA PHE A 210 19.36 -4.58 2.33
C PHE A 210 18.58 -5.12 1.12
N VAL A 211 17.29 -5.44 1.31
CA VAL A 211 16.40 -5.92 0.24
C VAL A 211 16.28 -4.89 -0.88
N ILE A 212 16.07 -3.61 -0.56
CA ILE A 212 16.03 -2.53 -1.56
C ILE A 212 17.34 -2.46 -2.34
N SER A 213 18.48 -2.54 -1.65
CA SER A 213 19.81 -2.42 -2.25
C SER A 213 20.11 -3.57 -3.21
N ILE A 214 19.71 -4.80 -2.86
CA ILE A 214 19.86 -5.99 -3.72
C ILE A 214 18.96 -5.90 -4.95
N LEU A 215 17.71 -5.48 -4.78
CA LEU A 215 16.74 -5.47 -5.87
C LEU A 215 16.94 -4.31 -6.83
N TYR A 216 17.57 -3.22 -6.41
CA TYR A 216 17.84 -2.07 -7.27
C TYR A 216 18.58 -2.41 -8.58
N PRO A 217 19.75 -3.09 -8.58
CA PRO A 217 20.43 -3.45 -9.82
C PRO A 217 19.59 -4.37 -10.72
N LEU A 218 18.81 -5.29 -10.13
CA LEU A 218 17.89 -6.16 -10.88
C LEU A 218 16.79 -5.36 -11.56
N CYS A 219 16.19 -4.40 -10.85
CA CYS A 219 15.18 -3.50 -11.41
C CYS A 219 15.76 -2.64 -12.54
N LYS A 220 16.98 -2.12 -12.35
CA LYS A 220 17.68 -1.32 -13.38
C LYS A 220 17.98 -2.13 -14.65
N TRP A 221 18.44 -3.36 -14.47
CA TRP A 221 18.65 -4.30 -15.58
C TRP A 221 17.33 -4.58 -16.31
N TYR A 222 16.27 -4.90 -15.56
CA TYR A 222 14.96 -5.20 -16.14
C TYR A 222 14.36 -4.00 -16.89
N ASP A 223 14.49 -2.78 -16.35
CA ASP A 223 14.05 -1.55 -17.04
C ASP A 223 14.77 -1.36 -18.37
N SER A 224 16.09 -1.61 -18.39
CA SER A 224 16.91 -1.53 -19.60
C SER A 224 16.49 -2.60 -20.62
N TYR A 225 16.25 -3.82 -20.16
CA TYR A 225 15.80 -4.94 -21.00
C TYR A 225 14.42 -4.68 -21.62
N LYS A 226 13.44 -4.31 -20.78
CA LYS A 226 12.07 -3.94 -21.21
C LYS A 226 12.09 -2.80 -22.22
N THR A 227 12.94 -1.79 -22.02
CA THR A 227 13.05 -0.64 -22.93
C THR A 227 13.68 -1.01 -24.28
N ALA A 228 14.62 -1.97 -24.29
CA ALA A 228 15.26 -2.45 -25.51
C ALA A 228 14.38 -3.44 -26.31
N HIS A 229 13.48 -4.16 -25.65
CA HIS A 229 12.67 -5.24 -26.26
C HIS A 229 11.17 -4.88 -26.31
N LYS A 230 10.84 -3.75 -26.95
CA LYS A 230 9.45 -3.26 -27.03
C LYS A 230 8.54 -4.15 -27.89
N GLU A 231 9.11 -5.00 -28.73
CA GLU A 231 8.40 -5.97 -29.56
C GLU A 231 7.69 -7.06 -28.73
N LYS A 232 8.11 -7.27 -27.47
CA LYS A 232 7.53 -8.30 -26.59
C LYS A 232 6.37 -7.71 -25.77
N TRP A 233 5.15 -7.98 -26.22
CA TRP A 233 3.92 -7.48 -25.58
C TRP A 233 3.83 -7.77 -24.08
N TRP A 234 4.30 -8.94 -23.61
CA TRP A 234 4.24 -9.36 -22.21
C TRP A 234 5.21 -8.61 -21.28
N LEU A 235 6.22 -7.92 -21.83
CA LEU A 235 7.07 -7.02 -21.05
C LEU A 235 6.38 -5.68 -20.76
N SER A 236 5.36 -5.33 -21.54
CA SER A 236 4.55 -4.14 -21.35
C SER A 236 3.42 -4.41 -20.38
N TYR A 237 3.74 -4.48 -19.08
CA TYR A 237 2.74 -4.26 -18.04
C TYR A 237 2.70 -2.76 -17.70
N LEU A 238 1.49 -2.19 -17.73
CA LEU A 238 1.15 -0.75 -17.71
C LEU A 238 1.79 0.09 -18.82
#